data_AF-A0A2E3XA94-F1
#
_entry.id   AF-A0A2E3XA94-F1
#
_cell.length_a   1.000
_cell.length_b   1.000
_cell.length_c   1.000
_cell.angle_alpha   90.00
_cell.angle_beta   90.00
_cell.angle_gamma   90.00
#
_symmetry.space_group_name_H-M   'P 1'
#
loop_
_entity.id
_entity.type
_entity.pdbx_description
1 polymer ?
#
loop_
_entity_poly.entity_id
_entity_poly.type
_entity_poly.pdbx_seq_one_letter_code
_entity_poly.pdbx_strand_id
1 'polypeptide(L)'
;MPKCLIHGGKIQCTMGDGGAKPITVLPMNMATKSTSQPIANIMDFKPLLNIPSFGKCMSIMNPVVAAATAKNLGVLQPMPCIPMTTPWTGGSVKAKLKFMPIVTKNSMCTCVWGGQISVQDPGQTDIDVS
;
A
#
# COMPACT_ATOMS: atom_id res chain seq x y z
N MET A 1 -7.04 15.11 -13.09
CA MET A 1 -6.30 13.85 -13.33
C MET A 1 -5.85 13.33 -11.97
N PRO A 2 -5.68 12.02 -11.75
CA PRO A 2 -5.24 11.54 -10.45
C PRO A 2 -3.76 11.84 -10.22
N LYS A 3 -3.42 12.22 -8.99
CA LYS A 3 -2.05 12.50 -8.55
C LYS A 3 -1.25 11.21 -8.42
N CYS A 4 0.01 11.21 -8.84
CA CYS A 4 0.91 10.06 -8.64
C CYS A 4 1.30 9.91 -7.16
N LEU A 5 1.40 8.67 -6.70
CA LEU A 5 1.94 8.36 -5.37
C LEU A 5 3.46 8.45 -5.39
N ILE A 6 4.04 9.15 -4.41
CA ILE A 6 5.49 9.25 -4.23
C ILE A 6 5.96 8.61 -2.92
N HIS A 7 7.27 8.47 -2.77
CA HIS A 7 7.90 8.12 -1.50
C HIS A 7 7.37 9.01 -0.36
N GLY A 8 7.01 8.39 0.78
CA GLY A 8 6.45 9.09 1.93
C GLY A 8 4.96 9.41 1.84
N GLY A 9 4.32 9.21 0.68
CA GLY A 9 2.86 9.27 0.54
C GLY A 9 2.18 8.27 1.48
N LYS A 10 0.97 8.60 1.96
CA LYS A 10 0.27 7.79 2.95
C LYS A 10 -0.70 6.83 2.29
N ILE A 11 -0.60 5.56 2.70
CA ILE A 11 -1.49 4.47 2.28
C ILE A 11 -2.15 3.88 3.52
N GLN A 12 -3.32 3.24 3.38
CA GLN A 12 -4.05 2.67 4.52
C GLN A 12 -4.69 1.34 4.16
N CYS A 13 -4.57 0.36 5.05
CA CYS A 13 -5.26 -0.92 4.96
C CYS A 13 -6.60 -0.89 5.70
N THR A 14 -7.66 -1.45 5.10
CA THR A 14 -8.98 -1.57 5.73
C THR A 14 -9.02 -2.48 6.96
N MET A 15 -8.05 -3.40 7.09
CA MET A 15 -8.01 -4.40 8.18
C MET A 15 -6.95 -4.10 9.24
N GLY A 16 -6.22 -2.99 9.12
CA GLY A 16 -5.21 -2.57 10.09
C GLY A 16 -5.72 -1.46 11.00
N ASP A 17 -5.40 -1.51 12.30
CA ASP A 17 -5.79 -0.48 13.28
C ASP A 17 -4.82 0.73 13.33
N GLY A 18 -3.68 0.66 12.64
CA GLY A 18 -2.62 1.67 12.70
C GLY A 18 -2.87 2.93 11.85
N GLY A 19 -4.02 3.01 11.17
CA GLY A 19 -4.38 4.12 10.28
C GLY A 19 -3.48 4.24 9.05
N ALA A 20 -3.42 5.44 8.46
CA ALA A 20 -2.60 5.71 7.29
C ALA A 20 -1.11 5.76 7.64
N LYS A 21 -0.28 5.05 6.86
CA LYS A 21 1.17 4.91 7.04
C LYS A 21 1.93 5.29 5.77
N PRO A 22 3.17 5.82 5.88
CA PRO A 22 3.96 6.19 4.71
C PRO A 22 4.40 4.96 3.91
N ILE A 23 4.30 5.03 2.59
CA ILE A 23 4.90 4.05 1.67
C ILE A 23 6.38 4.36 1.47
N THR A 24 7.20 3.33 1.38
CA THR A 24 8.59 3.47 0.96
C THR A 24 8.73 3.13 -0.52
N VAL A 25 9.14 4.10 -1.32
CA VAL A 25 9.50 3.89 -2.73
C VAL A 25 11.00 4.00 -2.87
N LEU A 26 11.62 3.01 -3.50
CA LEU A 26 13.07 2.99 -3.68
C LEU A 26 13.48 3.95 -4.82
N PRO A 27 14.69 4.52 -4.76
CA PRO A 27 15.21 5.44 -5.79
C PRO A 27 15.43 4.76 -7.15
N MET A 28 15.26 3.44 -7.23
CA MET A 28 15.15 2.75 -8.51
C MET A 28 14.03 3.32 -9.36
N ASN A 29 12.97 3.89 -8.78
CA ASN A 29 11.87 4.52 -9.50
C ASN A 29 12.00 6.05 -9.52
N MET A 30 13.21 6.57 -9.74
CA MET A 30 13.40 7.99 -10.01
C MET A 30 12.84 8.34 -11.39
N ALA A 31 11.77 9.13 -11.42
CA ALA A 31 11.40 9.90 -12.59
C ALA A 31 12.35 11.10 -12.65
N THR A 32 13.26 11.12 -13.62
CA THR A 32 14.37 12.09 -13.73
C THR A 32 13.95 13.55 -13.89
N LYS A 33 12.65 13.88 -13.89
CA LYS A 33 12.16 15.21 -14.31
C LYS A 33 11.01 15.84 -13.51
N SER A 34 10.39 15.17 -12.51
CA SER A 34 9.10 15.66 -11.97
C SER A 34 9.01 15.83 -10.45
N THR A 35 9.76 15.08 -9.65
CA THR A 35 9.76 15.17 -8.17
C THR A 35 11.17 15.00 -7.61
N SER A 36 11.46 15.64 -6.47
CA SER A 36 12.65 15.33 -5.65
C SER A 36 12.57 13.95 -4.99
N GLN A 37 11.42 13.29 -5.07
CA GLN A 37 11.11 12.00 -4.45
C GLN A 37 10.81 10.93 -5.52
N PRO A 38 11.18 9.65 -5.28
CA PRO A 38 10.83 8.54 -6.17
C PRO A 38 9.31 8.36 -6.33
N ILE A 39 8.86 8.00 -7.53
CA ILE A 39 7.44 7.78 -7.85
C ILE A 39 7.11 6.30 -7.79
N ALA A 40 5.99 5.93 -7.16
CA ALA A 40 5.57 4.53 -7.08
C ALA A 40 5.02 4.03 -8.43
N ASN A 41 5.37 2.80 -8.79
CA ASN A 41 4.71 2.05 -9.86
C ASN A 41 4.04 0.79 -9.30
N ILE A 42 3.28 0.07 -10.13
CA ILE A 42 2.46 -1.05 -9.64
C ILE A 42 3.27 -2.21 -9.02
N MET A 43 4.60 -2.22 -9.19
CA MET A 43 5.50 -3.22 -8.59
C MET A 43 6.00 -2.84 -7.19
N ASP A 44 5.74 -1.62 -6.72
CA ASP A 44 6.05 -1.15 -5.36
C ASP A 44 5.02 -1.67 -4.34
N PHE A 45 4.83 -2.99 -4.29
CA PHE A 45 3.89 -3.67 -3.39
C PHE A 45 4.58 -4.60 -2.40
N LYS A 46 5.92 -4.62 -2.33
CA LYS A 46 6.64 -5.61 -1.53
C LYS A 46 6.38 -5.38 -0.03
N PRO A 47 5.91 -6.39 0.73
CA PRO A 47 5.73 -6.28 2.17
C PRO A 47 7.02 -5.86 2.88
N LEU A 48 6.89 -4.99 3.88
CA LEU A 48 7.97 -4.47 4.73
C LEU A 48 9.07 -3.66 4.00
N LEU A 49 9.10 -3.69 2.66
CA LEU A 49 9.96 -2.85 1.85
C LEU A 49 9.21 -1.64 1.31
N ASN A 50 8.08 -1.84 0.64
CA ASN A 50 7.22 -0.77 0.16
C ASN A 50 6.03 -0.55 1.09
N ILE A 51 5.35 -1.65 1.42
CA ILE A 51 4.12 -1.64 2.22
C ILE A 51 4.48 -1.85 3.69
N PRO A 52 4.27 -0.85 4.57
CA PRO A 52 4.55 -0.99 5.99
C PRO A 52 3.50 -1.89 6.66
N SER A 53 3.78 -2.27 7.91
CA SER A 53 2.73 -2.79 8.78
C SER A 53 1.72 -1.69 9.14
N PHE A 54 0.44 -2.06 9.22
CA PHE A 54 -0.66 -1.16 9.60
C PHE A 54 -1.14 -1.42 11.04
N GLY A 55 -0.21 -1.70 11.97
CA GLY A 55 -0.55 -2.04 13.35
C GLY A 55 -1.00 -3.48 13.52
N LYS A 56 -2.09 -3.73 14.25
CA LYS A 56 -2.72 -5.04 14.39
C LYS A 56 -3.71 -5.28 13.25
N CYS A 57 -3.67 -6.49 12.71
CA CYS A 57 -4.64 -6.96 11.72
C CYS A 57 -5.87 -7.50 12.44
N MET A 58 -7.06 -7.11 11.98
CA MET A 58 -8.36 -7.59 12.47
C MET A 58 -8.96 -8.69 11.60
N SER A 59 -8.22 -9.20 10.60
CA SER A 59 -8.76 -10.19 9.67
C SER A 59 -8.55 -11.61 10.16
N ILE A 60 -9.63 -12.40 10.18
CA ILE A 60 -9.57 -13.84 10.47
C ILE A 60 -8.84 -14.64 9.38
N MET A 61 -8.65 -14.07 8.17
CA MET A 61 -7.86 -14.70 7.11
C MET A 61 -6.36 -14.69 7.42
N ASN A 62 -5.91 -13.84 8.35
CA ASN A 62 -4.54 -13.91 8.87
C ASN A 62 -4.43 -15.09 9.85
N PRO A 63 -3.56 -16.09 9.59
CA PRO A 63 -3.48 -17.31 10.40
C PRO A 63 -3.09 -17.03 11.85
N VAL A 64 -2.33 -15.96 12.12
CA VAL A 64 -1.95 -15.56 13.49
C VAL A 64 -3.17 -15.03 14.25
N VAL A 65 -4.01 -14.22 13.59
CA VAL A 65 -5.28 -13.72 14.15
C VAL A 65 -6.26 -14.87 14.35
N ALA A 66 -6.38 -15.78 13.39
CA ALA A 66 -7.24 -16.97 13.50
C ALA A 66 -6.85 -17.83 14.71
N ALA A 67 -5.55 -18.14 14.86
CA ALA A 67 -5.05 -18.93 15.98
C ALA A 67 -5.26 -18.22 17.33
N ALA A 68 -5.02 -16.91 17.41
CA ALA A 68 -5.24 -16.13 18.63
C ALA A 68 -6.74 -16.05 19.00
N THR A 69 -7.61 -15.87 18.00
CA THR A 69 -9.06 -15.85 18.16
C THR A 69 -9.58 -17.20 18.65
N ALA A 70 -9.09 -18.31 18.08
CA ALA A 70 -9.43 -19.66 18.53
C ALA A 70 -9.00 -19.90 20.00
N LYS A 71 -7.82 -19.43 20.39
CA LYS A 71 -7.34 -19.50 21.79
C LYS A 71 -8.15 -18.61 22.74
N ASN A 72 -8.75 -17.55 22.24
CA ASN A 72 -9.61 -16.64 22.99
C ASN A 72 -11.10 -16.99 22.86
N LEU A 73 -11.41 -18.29 22.76
CA LEU A 73 -12.77 -18.82 22.73
C LEU A 73 -13.65 -18.20 21.64
N GLY A 74 -13.06 -17.87 20.49
CA GLY A 74 -13.76 -17.30 19.34
C GLY A 74 -13.92 -15.79 19.35
N VAL A 75 -13.55 -15.10 20.44
CA VAL A 75 -13.56 -13.62 20.47
C VAL A 75 -12.33 -13.10 19.73
N LEU A 76 -12.56 -12.27 18.70
CA LEU A 76 -11.53 -11.75 17.81
C LEU A 76 -10.35 -11.16 18.59
N GLN A 77 -9.14 -11.69 18.31
CA GLN A 77 -7.90 -11.18 18.88
C GLN A 77 -7.01 -10.61 17.77
N PRO A 78 -7.01 -9.28 17.57
CA PRO A 78 -6.14 -8.64 16.58
C PRO A 78 -4.66 -8.85 16.93
N MET A 79 -3.88 -9.26 15.93
CA MET A 79 -2.46 -9.59 16.08
C MET A 79 -1.60 -8.69 15.18
N PRO A 80 -0.34 -8.41 15.53
CA PRO A 80 0.56 -7.60 14.69
C PRO A 80 0.57 -8.04 13.23
N CYS A 81 0.37 -7.10 12.31
CA CYS A 81 0.25 -7.38 10.89
C CYS A 81 1.62 -7.51 10.24
N ILE A 82 1.89 -8.65 9.61
CA ILE A 82 2.90 -8.76 8.55
C ILE A 82 2.11 -8.79 7.23
N PRO A 83 2.18 -7.71 6.41
CA PRO A 83 1.41 -7.64 5.17
C PRO A 83 1.77 -8.78 4.21
N MET A 84 0.78 -9.28 3.50
CA MET A 84 0.98 -10.20 2.37
C MET A 84 0.23 -9.65 1.17
N THR A 85 0.90 -8.84 0.36
CA THR A 85 0.30 -7.97 -0.64
C THR A 85 0.52 -8.45 -2.07
N THR A 86 -0.39 -8.05 -2.96
CA THR A 86 -0.33 -8.27 -4.40
C THR A 86 0.03 -6.98 -5.13
N PRO A 87 0.41 -7.02 -6.43
CA PRO A 87 0.64 -5.81 -7.21
C PRO A 87 -0.53 -4.83 -7.16
N TRP A 88 -0.22 -3.54 -7.26
CA TRP A 88 -1.25 -2.51 -7.33
C TRP A 88 -2.09 -2.65 -8.61
N THR A 89 -3.37 -2.33 -8.49
CA THR A 89 -4.33 -2.23 -9.59
C THR A 89 -4.82 -0.78 -9.74
N GLY A 90 -5.38 -0.43 -10.90
CA GLY A 90 -5.88 0.92 -11.16
C GLY A 90 -4.78 1.99 -11.28
N GLY A 91 -3.59 1.60 -11.76
CA GLY A 91 -2.52 2.54 -12.10
C GLY A 91 -2.87 3.48 -13.26
N SER A 92 -1.96 4.38 -13.59
CA SER A 92 -2.06 5.28 -14.74
C SER A 92 -2.17 4.51 -16.06
N VAL A 93 -2.99 5.02 -16.98
CA VAL A 93 -3.23 4.38 -18.28
C VAL A 93 -2.13 4.73 -19.27
N LYS A 94 -1.63 5.98 -19.23
CA LYS A 94 -0.66 6.51 -20.20
C LYS A 94 0.76 6.60 -19.64
N ALA A 95 0.92 6.99 -18.38
CA ALA A 95 2.20 7.20 -17.75
C ALA A 95 2.78 5.90 -17.15
N LYS A 96 3.94 5.51 -17.67
CA LYS A 96 4.69 4.35 -17.20
C LYS A 96 6.05 4.79 -16.66
N LEU A 97 6.48 4.14 -15.61
CA LEU A 97 7.81 4.26 -15.06
C LEU A 97 8.47 2.88 -15.08
N LYS A 98 9.59 2.77 -15.82
CA LYS A 98 10.26 1.49 -16.08
C LYS A 98 9.32 0.43 -16.66
N PHE A 99 8.56 0.81 -17.70
CA PHE A 99 7.57 -0.03 -18.38
C PHE A 99 6.35 -0.44 -17.55
N MET A 100 6.28 -0.05 -16.27
CA MET A 100 5.16 -0.36 -15.39
C MET A 100 4.28 0.87 -15.15
N PRO A 101 2.94 0.73 -15.13
CA PRO A 101 2.02 1.81 -14.78
C PRO A 101 2.36 2.50 -13.46
N ILE A 102 2.25 3.82 -13.42
CA ILE A 102 2.43 4.61 -12.19
C ILE A 102 1.24 4.41 -11.25
N VAL A 103 1.50 4.30 -9.95
CA VAL A 103 0.46 4.25 -8.91
C VAL A 103 -0.10 5.66 -8.72
N THR A 104 -1.42 5.77 -8.67
CA THR A 104 -2.13 7.04 -8.51
C THR A 104 -2.99 7.04 -7.25
N LYS A 105 -3.57 8.19 -6.90
CA LYS A 105 -4.56 8.34 -5.81
C LYS A 105 -5.68 7.29 -5.84
N ASN A 106 -6.08 6.82 -7.02
CA ASN A 106 -7.19 5.89 -7.20
C ASN A 106 -6.74 4.43 -7.26
N SER A 107 -5.44 4.17 -7.20
CA SER A 107 -4.90 2.82 -7.22
C SER A 107 -5.12 2.12 -5.88
N MET A 108 -5.22 0.78 -5.93
CA MET A 108 -5.38 -0.06 -4.75
C MET A 108 -4.48 -1.28 -4.83
N CYS A 109 -4.10 -1.82 -3.67
CA CYS A 109 -3.34 -3.06 -3.52
C CYS A 109 -4.15 -3.99 -2.63
N THR A 110 -4.22 -5.29 -2.95
CA THR A 110 -4.94 -6.25 -2.09
C THR A 110 -3.96 -7.03 -1.22
N CYS A 111 -4.44 -7.41 -0.04
CA CYS A 111 -3.74 -8.26 0.90
C CYS A 111 -4.42 -9.63 0.96
N VAL A 112 -3.64 -10.70 0.96
CA VAL A 112 -4.12 -12.10 1.09
C VAL A 112 -4.90 -12.30 2.39
N TRP A 113 -4.62 -11.49 3.42
CA TRP A 113 -5.41 -11.42 4.64
C TRP A 113 -6.76 -10.71 4.46
N GLY A 114 -7.26 -10.48 3.24
CA GLY A 114 -8.55 -9.83 2.99
C GLY A 114 -8.56 -8.31 3.16
N GLY A 115 -7.41 -7.69 3.39
CA GLY A 115 -7.30 -6.23 3.46
C GLY A 115 -7.20 -5.58 2.08
N GLN A 116 -7.76 -4.40 1.92
CA GLN A 116 -7.52 -3.52 0.77
C GLN A 116 -6.69 -2.33 1.23
N ILE A 117 -5.62 -2.04 0.50
CA ILE A 117 -4.72 -0.91 0.74
C ILE A 117 -5.00 0.14 -0.33
N SER A 118 -5.35 1.34 0.10
CA SER A 118 -5.65 2.48 -0.78
C SER A 118 -4.76 3.68 -0.47
N VAL A 119 -4.59 4.55 -1.47
CA VAL A 119 -3.80 5.79 -1.32
C VAL A 119 -4.64 6.87 -0.62
N GLN A 120 -4.24 7.22 0.60
CA GLN A 120 -4.89 8.27 1.39
C GLN A 120 -4.29 9.63 1.10
N ASP A 121 -2.98 9.70 0.88
CA ASP A 121 -2.26 10.93 0.53
C ASP A 121 -1.17 10.59 -0.49
N PRO A 122 -1.21 11.11 -1.72
CA PRO A 122 -0.17 10.88 -2.72
C PRO A 122 1.21 11.41 -2.30
N GLY A 123 1.28 12.32 -1.31
CA GLY A 123 2.51 12.94 -0.82
C GLY A 123 2.97 14.16 -1.63
N GLN A 124 2.20 14.56 -2.64
CA GLN A 124 2.52 15.67 -3.54
C GLN A 124 1.25 16.31 -4.12
N THR A 125 1.38 17.55 -4.59
CA THR A 125 0.27 18.36 -5.15
C THR A 125 0.40 18.67 -6.64
N ASP A 126 1.57 18.46 -7.25
CA ASP A 126 1.96 19.11 -8.50
C ASP A 126 1.86 18.20 -9.73
N ILE A 127 2.04 16.88 -9.55
CA ILE A 127 2.08 15.92 -10.67
C ILE A 127 0.75 15.21 -10.82
N ASP A 128 0.08 15.55 -11.90
CA ASP A 128 -1.05 14.82 -12.45
C ASP A 128 -0.57 13.77 -13.46
N VAL A 129 -1.13 12.56 -13.38
CA VAL A 129 -0.88 11.48 -14.34
C VAL A 129 -2.20 10.96 -14.89
N SER A 130 -2.22 10.70 -16.21
CA SER A 130 -3.37 10.11 -16.92
C SER A 130 -3.11 8.66 -17.29
#